data_AF-A0A7S4E0G1-F1
#
_entry.id   AF-A0A7S4E0G1-F1
#
_cell.length_a   1.000
_cell.length_b   1.000
_cell.length_c   1.000
_cell.angle_alpha   90.00
_cell.angle_beta   90.00
_cell.angle_gamma   90.00
#
_symmetry.space_group_name_H-M   'P 1'
#
loop_
_entity.id
_entity.type
_entity.pdbx_description
1 polymer ?
#
loop_
_entity_poly.entity_id
_entity_poly.type
_entity_poly.pdbx_seq_one_letter_code
_entity_poly.pdbx_strand_id
1 'polypeptide(L)'
;GEKAIYKDGDTVTVLASHHDDEEEVYYTIRMPDGHERQTLKKYLKRSSESATGKGVPTKPSLPTVVPMQEDTEDKKGDKAKDNDTKSAATASLTTPPEGVSYVIVNHGAKPYYVPCDAKTETLGGLKRKVGAMLGIPHDVVRLVSGRLSKANDDTVLATVKIKHKSKMLVLFKEGFHIGKYGEEMIRKVIKEMEEAEAIASSLEKRLEHRGVGLSESVQLVGSLRDRIDNLHRTIEGLTVKKTSEGTVDNMKLRLRELRKQIKRIDQKRTEFG
;
A
#
# COMPACT_ATOMS: atom_id res chain seq x y z
N GLY A 1 -4.30 32.26 -19.59
CA GLY A 1 -3.56 31.01 -19.80
C GLY A 1 -3.31 30.79 -21.27
N GLU A 2 -2.25 30.09 -21.61
CA GLU A 2 -1.91 29.71 -23.00
C GLU A 2 -2.95 28.69 -23.52
N LYS A 3 -3.39 28.80 -24.79
CA LYS A 3 -4.29 27.79 -25.38
C LYS A 3 -3.49 26.62 -25.94
N ALA A 4 -3.97 25.40 -25.71
CA ALA A 4 -3.37 24.17 -26.21
C ALA A 4 -4.45 23.16 -26.63
N ILE A 5 -4.07 22.14 -27.39
CA ILE A 5 -4.94 21.02 -27.76
C ILE A 5 -4.60 19.81 -26.89
N TYR A 6 -5.59 19.29 -26.15
CA TYR A 6 -5.45 18.12 -25.29
C TYR A 6 -5.94 16.86 -26.01
N LYS A 7 -5.13 15.77 -25.98
CA LYS A 7 -5.33 14.38 -26.49
C LYS A 7 -6.24 14.15 -27.71
N ASP A 8 -7.50 14.56 -27.62
CA ASP A 8 -8.60 14.25 -28.53
C ASP A 8 -9.06 15.46 -29.37
N GLY A 9 -8.35 16.59 -29.32
CA GLY A 9 -8.65 17.79 -30.13
C GLY A 9 -9.27 18.95 -29.35
N ASP A 10 -9.57 18.73 -28.06
CA ASP A 10 -10.18 19.76 -27.22
C ASP A 10 -9.22 20.93 -27.00
N THR A 11 -9.72 22.14 -27.25
CA THR A 11 -8.97 23.36 -26.94
C THR A 11 -9.08 23.65 -25.45
N VAL A 12 -7.95 23.55 -24.75
CA VAL A 12 -7.84 23.78 -23.30
C VAL A 12 -7.04 25.04 -23.02
N THR A 13 -7.22 25.59 -21.81
CA THR A 13 -6.41 26.72 -21.33
C THR A 13 -5.42 26.23 -20.27
N VAL A 14 -4.13 26.39 -20.49
CA VAL A 14 -3.07 26.08 -19.52
C VAL A 14 -3.05 27.18 -18.45
N LEU A 15 -3.27 26.78 -17.20
CA LEU A 15 -3.32 27.68 -16.05
C LEU A 15 -1.97 27.79 -15.34
N ALA A 16 -1.27 26.67 -15.16
CA ALA A 16 0.02 26.61 -14.47
C ALA A 16 0.89 25.46 -15.02
N SER A 17 2.21 25.64 -14.91
CA SER A 17 3.22 24.60 -15.16
C SER A 17 3.95 24.28 -13.87
N HIS A 18 4.14 23.00 -13.59
CA HIS A 18 4.80 22.51 -12.39
C HIS A 18 6.08 21.78 -12.79
N HIS A 19 7.16 22.13 -12.10
CA HIS A 19 8.46 21.51 -12.24
C HIS A 19 8.77 20.85 -10.90
N ASP A 20 8.70 19.52 -10.87
CA ASP A 20 9.21 18.73 -9.75
C ASP A 20 10.57 18.17 -10.18
N ASP A 21 11.54 18.17 -9.26
CA ASP A 21 12.95 17.92 -9.55
C ASP A 21 13.21 16.47 -10.00
N GLU A 22 12.22 15.57 -9.82
CA GLU A 22 12.31 14.14 -10.13
C GLU A 22 11.23 13.64 -11.12
N GLU A 23 10.26 14.47 -11.53
CA GLU A 23 9.15 14.06 -12.43
C GLU A 23 9.09 14.83 -13.76
N GLU A 24 8.45 14.21 -14.78
CA GLU A 24 8.15 14.88 -16.05
C GLU A 24 7.26 16.12 -15.81
N VAL A 25 7.62 17.27 -16.40
CA VAL A 25 6.84 18.52 -16.32
C VAL A 25 5.35 18.29 -16.60
N TYR A 26 4.51 18.68 -15.65
CA TYR A 26 3.05 18.58 -15.74
C TYR A 26 2.38 19.95 -15.63
N TYR A 27 1.15 20.03 -16.14
CA TYR A 27 0.39 21.26 -16.30
C TYR A 27 -0.98 21.14 -15.68
N THR A 28 -1.46 22.20 -15.03
CA THR A 28 -2.88 22.35 -14.70
C THR A 28 -3.58 23.02 -15.89
N ILE A 29 -4.60 22.35 -16.43
CA ILE A 29 -5.40 22.82 -17.56
C ILE A 29 -6.85 23.01 -17.17
N ARG A 30 -7.53 23.98 -17.79
CA ARG A 30 -8.98 24.17 -17.73
C ARG A 30 -9.62 23.69 -19.03
N MET A 31 -10.58 22.78 -18.89
CA MET A 31 -11.38 22.21 -19.97
C MET A 31 -12.49 23.18 -20.41
N PRO A 32 -13.11 22.99 -21.59
CA PRO A 32 -14.20 23.84 -22.07
C PRO A 32 -15.43 23.87 -21.15
N ASP A 33 -15.69 22.80 -20.41
CA ASP A 33 -16.76 22.68 -19.42
C ASP A 33 -16.48 23.43 -18.11
N GLY A 34 -15.30 24.06 -17.98
CA GLY A 34 -14.86 24.80 -16.82
C GLY A 34 -14.14 23.97 -15.76
N HIS A 35 -14.07 22.63 -15.89
CA HIS A 35 -13.35 21.78 -14.96
C HIS A 35 -11.84 21.87 -15.13
N GLU A 36 -11.11 21.70 -14.03
CA GLU A 36 -9.65 21.72 -14.01
C GLU A 36 -9.07 20.32 -13.82
N ARG A 37 -7.96 20.03 -14.49
CA ARG A 37 -7.24 18.75 -14.41
C ARG A 37 -5.75 18.96 -14.56
N GLN A 38 -4.95 18.06 -13.98
CA GLN A 38 -3.51 17.97 -14.23
C GLN A 38 -3.19 16.99 -15.37
N THR A 39 -2.22 17.34 -16.22
CA THR A 39 -1.76 16.49 -17.32
C THR A 39 -0.28 16.67 -17.63
N LEU A 40 0.37 15.63 -18.13
CA LEU A 40 1.75 15.65 -18.62
C LEU A 40 1.89 16.42 -19.94
N LYS A 41 3.09 16.99 -20.20
CA LYS A 41 3.42 17.73 -21.43
C LYS A 41 3.09 16.98 -22.72
N LYS A 42 3.37 15.67 -22.78
CA LYS A 42 3.18 14.83 -23.97
C LYS A 42 1.73 14.75 -24.49
N TYR A 43 0.77 15.21 -23.69
CA TYR A 43 -0.64 15.22 -24.03
C TYR A 43 -1.17 16.59 -24.47
N LEU A 44 -0.32 17.61 -24.49
CA LEU A 44 -0.65 18.96 -24.94
C LEU A 44 0.11 19.27 -26.22
N LYS A 45 -0.60 19.67 -27.27
CA LYS A 45 -0.03 20.24 -28.48
C LYS A 45 -0.25 21.75 -28.44
N ARG A 46 0.82 22.55 -28.53
CA ARG A 46 0.68 24.01 -28.54
C ARG A 46 0.05 24.45 -29.85
N SER A 47 -0.85 25.43 -29.81
CA SER A 47 -1.54 25.92 -31.01
C SER A 47 -0.58 26.49 -32.08
N SER A 48 0.66 26.83 -31.70
CA SER A 48 1.71 27.24 -32.63
C SER A 48 2.36 26.07 -33.41
N GLU A 49 2.16 24.82 -33.00
CA GLU A 49 2.77 23.64 -33.60
C GLU A 49 1.87 22.96 -34.66
N SER A 50 0.59 23.36 -34.79
CA SER A 50 -0.38 22.67 -35.66
C SER A 50 -0.51 23.21 -37.08
N ALA A 51 0.43 24.04 -37.57
CA ALA A 51 0.39 24.63 -38.91
C ALA A 51 0.84 23.69 -40.06
N THR A 52 0.97 22.38 -39.84
CA THR A 52 1.32 21.42 -40.91
C THR A 52 0.42 20.17 -40.89
N GLY A 53 -0.71 20.27 -41.59
CA GLY A 53 -1.15 19.28 -42.57
C GLY A 53 -1.70 17.90 -42.13
N LYS A 54 -2.97 17.69 -42.53
CA LYS A 54 -3.62 16.43 -43.00
C LYS A 54 -4.23 15.46 -41.98
N GLY A 55 -5.57 15.34 -42.07
CA GLY A 55 -6.23 14.05 -42.38
C GLY A 55 -6.90 13.27 -41.24
N VAL A 56 -8.21 13.43 -41.11
CA VAL A 56 -9.20 12.49 -40.49
C VAL A 56 -9.46 11.37 -41.53
N PRO A 57 -9.79 10.08 -41.21
CA PRO A 57 -10.98 9.72 -40.40
C PRO A 57 -11.08 8.38 -39.62
N THR A 58 -12.05 8.40 -38.70
CA THR A 58 -13.06 7.38 -38.29
C THR A 58 -12.76 6.17 -37.37
N LYS A 59 -13.61 6.12 -36.31
CA LYS A 59 -14.04 5.02 -35.39
C LYS A 59 -14.61 3.79 -36.17
N PRO A 60 -14.73 2.56 -35.59
CA PRO A 60 -15.69 2.22 -34.50
C PRO A 60 -15.18 1.11 -33.51
N SER A 61 -15.58 1.04 -32.23
CA SER A 61 -16.73 0.36 -31.57
C SER A 61 -16.27 -0.70 -30.56
N LEU A 62 -16.91 -0.72 -29.38
CA LEU A 62 -16.82 -1.73 -28.30
C LEU A 62 -17.57 -3.02 -28.65
N PRO A 63 -17.26 -4.15 -27.98
CA PRO A 63 -18.26 -4.81 -27.12
C PRO A 63 -17.64 -5.30 -25.79
N THR A 64 -18.28 -5.10 -24.63
CA THR A 64 -19.35 -5.90 -24.00
C THR A 64 -18.81 -6.95 -23.01
N VAL A 65 -19.36 -6.83 -21.80
CA VAL A 65 -19.14 -7.60 -20.56
C VAL A 65 -19.83 -8.97 -20.64
N VAL A 66 -19.20 -10.00 -20.08
CA VAL A 66 -19.89 -11.21 -19.54
C VAL A 66 -19.18 -11.64 -18.24
N PRO A 67 -19.89 -11.76 -17.11
CA PRO A 67 -19.41 -12.50 -15.94
C PRO A 67 -19.93 -13.95 -16.01
N MET A 68 -19.04 -14.93 -15.79
CA MET A 68 -19.41 -16.35 -15.63
C MET A 68 -19.40 -16.76 -14.15
N GLN A 69 -20.29 -17.71 -13.89
CA GLN A 69 -20.93 -18.06 -12.62
C GLN A 69 -20.05 -18.85 -11.63
N GLU A 70 -20.54 -18.80 -10.39
CA GLU A 70 -20.32 -19.76 -9.31
C GLU A 70 -20.66 -21.19 -9.74
N ASP A 71 -19.81 -22.14 -9.37
CA ASP A 71 -20.23 -23.51 -9.09
C ASP A 71 -19.81 -23.86 -7.66
N THR A 72 -20.82 -24.11 -6.84
CA THR A 72 -20.76 -24.76 -5.53
C THR A 72 -20.72 -26.27 -5.72
N GLU A 73 -19.78 -26.95 -5.05
CA GLU A 73 -19.93 -28.40 -4.78
C GLU A 73 -19.65 -28.74 -3.31
N ASP A 74 -20.64 -29.40 -2.73
CA ASP A 74 -20.70 -30.06 -1.43
C ASP A 74 -19.71 -31.22 -1.33
N LYS A 75 -19.00 -31.34 -0.19
CA LYS A 75 -18.60 -32.65 0.35
C LYS A 75 -18.75 -32.73 1.87
N LYS A 76 -19.61 -33.68 2.27
CA LYS A 76 -19.92 -34.17 3.61
C LYS A 76 -19.00 -35.35 3.94
N GLY A 77 -18.49 -35.46 5.17
CA GLY A 77 -17.72 -36.64 5.62
C GLY A 77 -17.15 -36.58 7.05
N ASP A 78 -17.97 -37.03 7.99
CA ASP A 78 -17.78 -37.64 9.33
C ASP A 78 -16.48 -37.56 10.20
N LYS A 79 -16.75 -37.24 11.48
CA LYS A 79 -16.38 -37.85 12.79
C LYS A 79 -14.93 -37.98 13.32
N ALA A 80 -14.75 -37.21 14.40
CA ALA A 80 -14.36 -37.59 15.79
C ALA A 80 -12.91 -37.97 16.13
N LYS A 81 -12.30 -37.18 17.03
CA LYS A 81 -11.83 -37.64 18.36
C LYS A 81 -11.40 -36.47 19.26
N ASP A 82 -11.73 -36.60 20.54
CA ASP A 82 -11.34 -35.74 21.65
C ASP A 82 -9.82 -35.63 21.82
N ASN A 83 -9.36 -34.42 22.17
CA ASN A 83 -8.36 -34.28 23.22
C ASN A 83 -8.34 -32.85 23.78
N ASP A 84 -8.52 -32.76 25.09
CA ASP A 84 -8.40 -31.57 25.91
C ASP A 84 -6.98 -31.00 25.84
N THR A 85 -6.82 -29.76 25.37
CA THR A 85 -5.73 -28.89 25.80
C THR A 85 -6.18 -27.44 25.70
N LYS A 86 -6.29 -26.79 26.87
CA LYS A 86 -6.53 -25.34 27.06
C LYS A 86 -5.82 -24.50 26.00
N SER A 87 -6.59 -23.96 25.08
CA SER A 87 -6.23 -22.80 24.27
C SER A 87 -7.47 -21.93 24.16
N ALA A 88 -7.35 -20.65 24.50
CA ALA A 88 -8.45 -19.70 24.45
C ALA A 88 -9.02 -19.69 23.04
N ALA A 89 -10.23 -20.24 22.89
CA ALA A 89 -10.93 -20.33 21.62
C ALA A 89 -11.24 -18.93 21.11
N THR A 90 -10.39 -18.43 20.21
CA THR A 90 -10.69 -17.27 19.36
C THR A 90 -11.70 -17.71 18.31
N ALA A 91 -12.93 -17.99 18.75
CA ALA A 91 -14.02 -18.39 17.87
C ALA A 91 -14.44 -17.18 17.01
N SER A 92 -14.16 -17.25 15.71
CA SER A 92 -14.91 -16.47 14.72
C SER A 92 -16.34 -17.03 14.67
N LEU A 93 -17.23 -16.42 15.47
CA LEU A 93 -18.66 -16.69 15.37
C LEU A 93 -19.18 -15.99 14.11
N THR A 94 -19.24 -16.73 13.02
CA THR A 94 -19.98 -16.38 11.79
C THR A 94 -21.46 -16.73 11.91
N THR A 95 -21.86 -17.37 13.01
CA THR A 95 -23.24 -17.67 13.35
C THR A 95 -23.67 -16.89 14.60
N PRO A 96 -24.94 -16.44 14.67
CA PRO A 96 -25.44 -15.70 15.82
C PRO A 96 -25.53 -16.62 17.05
N PRO A 97 -24.98 -16.22 18.21
CA PRO A 97 -25.13 -17.00 19.44
C PRO A 97 -26.57 -16.97 19.93
N GLU A 98 -27.14 -18.14 20.24
CA GLU A 98 -28.49 -18.26 20.81
C GLU A 98 -28.51 -17.83 22.28
N GLY A 99 -29.58 -17.16 22.71
CA GLY A 99 -29.80 -16.77 24.11
C GLY A 99 -28.88 -15.68 24.67
N VAL A 100 -27.92 -15.18 23.89
CA VAL A 100 -26.96 -14.15 24.33
C VAL A 100 -27.14 -12.85 23.55
N SER A 101 -27.06 -11.71 24.23
CA SER A 101 -27.02 -10.41 23.56
C SER A 101 -25.71 -10.25 22.77
N TYR A 102 -25.80 -9.83 21.51
CA TYR A 102 -24.64 -9.62 20.65
C TYR A 102 -24.81 -8.38 19.75
N VAL A 103 -23.70 -7.90 19.22
CA VAL A 103 -23.64 -6.91 18.13
C VAL A 103 -23.08 -7.53 16.86
N ILE A 104 -23.46 -6.98 15.71
CA ILE A 104 -22.98 -7.42 14.40
C ILE A 104 -21.89 -6.46 13.97
N VAL A 105 -20.67 -6.95 13.88
CA VAL A 105 -19.47 -6.19 13.55
C VAL A 105 -19.03 -6.58 12.15
N ASN A 106 -19.15 -5.67 11.19
CA ASN A 106 -18.76 -5.90 9.81
C ASN A 106 -17.30 -5.48 9.61
N HIS A 107 -16.48 -6.38 9.07
CA HIS A 107 -15.15 -6.07 8.57
C HIS A 107 -15.12 -6.39 7.07
N GLY A 108 -15.22 -5.35 6.25
CA GLY A 108 -15.51 -5.48 4.81
C GLY A 108 -16.89 -6.12 4.58
N ALA A 109 -16.93 -7.17 3.76
CA ALA A 109 -18.16 -7.92 3.47
C ALA A 109 -18.48 -9.02 4.52
N LYS A 110 -17.58 -9.28 5.47
CA LYS A 110 -17.73 -10.37 6.45
C LYS A 110 -18.35 -9.86 7.76
N PRO A 111 -19.51 -10.39 8.18
CA PRO A 111 -20.10 -10.08 9.48
C PRO A 111 -19.53 -10.98 10.58
N TYR A 112 -19.31 -10.40 11.76
CA TYR A 112 -18.89 -11.10 12.98
C TYR A 112 -19.91 -10.85 14.09
N TYR A 113 -20.29 -11.90 14.81
CA TYR A 113 -21.25 -11.81 15.91
C TYR A 113 -20.49 -11.75 17.23
N VAL A 114 -20.47 -10.56 17.86
CA VAL A 114 -19.68 -10.32 19.08
C VAL A 114 -20.62 -10.27 20.28
N PRO A 115 -20.53 -11.25 21.21
CA PRO A 115 -21.32 -11.25 22.44
C PRO A 115 -21.00 -10.04 23.31
N CYS A 116 -22.03 -9.29 23.69
CA CYS A 116 -21.87 -8.13 24.55
C CYS A 116 -23.13 -7.83 25.37
N ASP A 117 -22.91 -7.39 26.61
CA ASP A 117 -23.98 -6.82 27.43
C ASP A 117 -24.00 -5.30 27.26
N ALA A 118 -24.99 -4.81 26.52
CA ALA A 118 -25.11 -3.39 26.22
C ALA A 118 -25.22 -2.51 27.48
N LYS A 119 -25.69 -3.05 28.61
CA LYS A 119 -25.91 -2.27 29.84
C LYS A 119 -24.64 -2.03 30.65
N THR A 120 -23.72 -2.99 30.65
CA THR A 120 -22.53 -2.97 31.51
C THR A 120 -21.25 -2.78 30.71
N GLU A 121 -21.24 -3.18 29.45
CA GLU A 121 -20.04 -3.18 28.64
C GLU A 121 -19.75 -1.80 28.04
N THR A 122 -18.47 -1.44 28.04
CA THR A 122 -17.97 -0.21 27.42
C THR A 122 -17.55 -0.43 25.98
N LEU A 123 -17.45 0.66 25.22
CA LEU A 123 -16.98 0.64 23.85
C LEU A 123 -15.54 0.10 23.75
N GLY A 124 -14.68 0.42 24.71
CA GLY A 124 -13.31 -0.11 24.82
C GLY A 124 -13.28 -1.61 25.10
N GLY A 125 -14.20 -2.11 25.93
CA GLY A 125 -14.40 -3.55 26.13
C GLY A 125 -14.77 -4.26 24.84
N LEU A 126 -15.74 -3.70 24.11
CA LEU A 126 -16.15 -4.23 22.80
C LEU A 126 -15.01 -4.21 21.78
N LYS A 127 -14.25 -3.11 21.69
CA LYS A 127 -13.06 -3.00 20.82
C LYS A 127 -12.01 -4.06 21.15
N ARG A 128 -11.78 -4.37 22.42
CA ARG A 128 -10.87 -5.45 22.83
C ARG A 128 -11.34 -6.82 22.36
N LYS A 129 -12.64 -7.12 22.47
CA LYS A 129 -13.21 -8.38 21.96
C LYS A 129 -13.08 -8.48 20.44
N VAL A 130 -13.45 -7.42 19.72
CA VAL A 130 -13.30 -7.35 18.25
C VAL A 130 -11.83 -7.49 17.85
N GLY A 131 -10.94 -6.77 18.53
CA GLY A 131 -9.51 -6.82 18.29
C GLY A 131 -8.93 -8.21 18.50
N ALA A 132 -9.27 -8.87 19.61
CA ALA A 132 -8.87 -10.25 19.88
C ALA A 132 -9.37 -11.22 18.80
N MET A 133 -10.63 -11.07 18.35
CA MET A 133 -11.23 -11.91 17.32
C MET A 133 -10.55 -11.74 15.94
N LEU A 134 -10.13 -10.52 15.60
CA LEU A 134 -9.51 -10.21 14.31
C LEU A 134 -7.97 -10.28 14.34
N GLY A 135 -7.34 -10.47 15.49
CA GLY A 135 -5.88 -10.37 15.65
C GLY A 135 -5.35 -8.93 15.56
N ILE A 136 -6.17 -7.95 15.92
CA ILE A 136 -5.93 -6.52 15.74
C ILE A 136 -5.87 -5.80 17.10
N PRO A 137 -4.84 -4.98 17.37
CA PRO A 137 -4.78 -4.19 18.60
C PRO A 137 -6.02 -3.27 18.77
N HIS A 138 -6.63 -3.28 19.95
CA HIS A 138 -7.90 -2.55 20.17
C HIS A 138 -7.79 -1.03 20.03
N ASP A 139 -6.59 -0.47 20.24
CA ASP A 139 -6.28 0.96 20.13
C ASP A 139 -6.33 1.46 18.68
N VAL A 140 -6.19 0.56 17.69
CA VAL A 140 -6.26 0.89 16.26
C VAL A 140 -7.64 0.62 15.67
N VAL A 141 -8.51 -0.07 16.40
CA VAL A 141 -9.88 -0.41 15.99
C VAL A 141 -10.78 0.78 16.23
N ARG A 142 -11.43 1.24 15.16
CA ARG A 142 -12.47 2.27 15.19
C ARG A 142 -13.79 1.62 14.83
N LEU A 143 -14.67 1.47 15.81
CA LEU A 143 -16.03 1.01 15.58
C LEU A 143 -16.90 2.20 15.18
N VAL A 144 -17.61 2.07 14.08
CA VAL A 144 -18.56 3.08 13.58
C VAL A 144 -19.93 2.45 13.51
N SER A 145 -20.93 3.13 14.07
CA SER A 145 -22.35 2.82 13.86
C SER A 145 -23.02 4.10 13.37
N GLY A 146 -24.10 4.01 12.60
CA GLY A 146 -24.69 5.16 11.91
C GLY A 146 -25.05 6.37 12.79
N ARG A 147 -25.11 6.20 14.12
CA ARG A 147 -25.36 7.27 15.10
C ARG A 147 -24.18 7.55 16.04
N LEU A 148 -23.08 6.82 15.90
CA LEU A 148 -21.92 6.89 16.77
C LEU A 148 -20.89 7.86 16.16
N SER A 149 -21.05 9.15 16.42
CA SER A 149 -20.02 10.15 16.13
C SER A 149 -19.33 10.56 17.43
N LYS A 150 -18.14 9.97 17.67
CA LYS A 150 -17.19 10.35 18.75
C LYS A 150 -17.58 9.91 20.18
N ALA A 151 -17.68 8.61 20.42
CA ALA A 151 -17.71 8.06 21.78
C ALA A 151 -16.30 7.64 22.25
N ASN A 152 -16.02 7.84 23.53
CA ASN A 152 -14.75 7.44 24.16
C ASN A 152 -14.78 5.95 24.54
N ASP A 153 -13.62 5.37 24.81
CA ASP A 153 -13.49 3.95 25.15
C ASP A 153 -14.21 3.57 26.46
N ASP A 154 -14.35 4.51 27.37
CA ASP A 154 -15.07 4.31 28.64
C ASP A 154 -16.60 4.46 28.50
N THR A 155 -17.09 4.82 27.32
CA THR A 155 -18.53 5.03 27.09
C THR A 155 -19.25 3.69 27.08
N VAL A 156 -20.25 3.53 27.96
CA VAL A 156 -21.14 2.35 27.99
C VAL A 156 -21.96 2.26 26.71
N LEU A 157 -22.10 1.05 26.17
CA LEU A 157 -22.80 0.79 24.90
C LEU A 157 -24.26 1.29 24.90
N ALA A 158 -24.98 1.15 26.02
CA ALA A 158 -26.34 1.65 26.17
C ALA A 158 -26.44 3.18 25.99
N THR A 159 -25.46 3.94 26.45
CA THR A 159 -25.42 5.41 26.35
C THR A 159 -25.38 5.88 24.90
N VAL A 160 -24.73 5.10 24.03
CA VAL A 160 -24.65 5.36 22.60
C VAL A 160 -25.74 4.64 21.79
N LYS A 161 -26.79 4.15 22.48
CA LYS A 161 -27.96 3.48 21.89
C LYS A 161 -27.59 2.22 21.09
N ILE A 162 -26.47 1.57 21.42
CA ILE A 162 -26.13 0.25 20.89
C ILE A 162 -26.97 -0.78 21.65
N LYS A 163 -27.76 -1.54 20.89
CA LYS A 163 -28.69 -2.59 21.38
C LYS A 163 -28.31 -3.95 20.78
N HIS A 164 -28.97 -5.01 21.25
CA HIS A 164 -28.94 -6.33 20.63
C HIS A 164 -29.12 -6.23 19.10
N LYS A 165 -28.31 -6.96 18.33
CA LYS A 165 -28.27 -6.98 16.86
C LYS A 165 -27.91 -5.64 16.20
N SER A 166 -27.36 -4.67 16.93
CA SER A 166 -26.88 -3.42 16.31
C SER A 166 -25.74 -3.71 15.34
N LYS A 167 -25.77 -3.05 14.18
CA LYS A 167 -24.73 -3.14 13.16
C LYS A 167 -23.66 -2.09 13.40
N MET A 168 -22.42 -2.52 13.32
CA MET A 168 -21.22 -1.69 13.42
C MET A 168 -20.26 -2.04 12.29
N LEU A 169 -19.54 -1.06 11.80
CA LEU A 169 -18.45 -1.22 10.84
C LEU A 169 -17.13 -1.09 11.59
N VAL A 170 -16.20 -2.01 11.33
CA VAL A 170 -14.81 -1.89 11.73
C VAL A 170 -14.10 -1.04 10.70
N LEU A 171 -13.66 0.13 11.14
CA LEU A 171 -12.65 0.91 10.47
C LEU A 171 -11.36 0.84 11.27
N PHE A 172 -10.26 1.15 10.61
CA PHE A 172 -8.99 1.30 11.28
C PHE A 172 -8.69 2.78 11.47
N LYS A 173 -7.93 3.09 12.53
CA LYS A 173 -7.29 4.40 12.61
C LYS A 173 -6.44 4.59 11.34
N GLU A 174 -6.45 5.82 10.84
CA GLU A 174 -5.65 6.21 9.69
C GLU A 174 -4.19 5.78 9.89
N GLY A 175 -3.60 5.14 8.87
CA GLY A 175 -2.24 4.63 8.94
C GLY A 175 -2.04 3.31 9.71
N PHE A 176 -3.07 2.61 10.17
CA PHE A 176 -2.90 1.30 10.83
C PHE A 176 -2.34 0.23 9.88
N HIS A 177 -2.97 0.05 8.72
CA HIS A 177 -2.48 -0.89 7.71
C HIS A 177 -1.08 -0.52 7.23
N ILE A 178 -0.81 0.79 7.12
CA ILE A 178 0.49 1.34 6.73
C ILE A 178 1.54 1.07 7.82
N GLY A 179 1.16 1.06 9.10
CA GLY A 179 2.08 0.85 10.22
C GLY A 179 2.70 -0.55 10.26
N LYS A 180 1.88 -1.60 10.40
CA LYS A 180 2.41 -2.99 10.49
C LYS A 180 3.02 -3.46 9.17
N TYR A 181 2.33 -3.23 8.06
CA TYR A 181 2.86 -3.57 6.74
C TYR A 181 4.12 -2.76 6.39
N GLY A 182 4.13 -1.48 6.76
CA GLY A 182 5.31 -0.61 6.60
C GLY A 182 6.47 -1.07 7.46
N GLU A 183 6.25 -1.45 8.72
CA GLU A 183 7.30 -2.01 9.58
C GLU A 183 7.86 -3.33 9.03
N GLU A 184 7.01 -4.23 8.53
CA GLU A 184 7.45 -5.47 7.88
C GLU A 184 8.24 -5.20 6.60
N MET A 185 7.77 -4.26 5.77
CA MET A 185 8.49 -3.84 4.58
C MET A 185 9.83 -3.19 4.91
N ILE A 186 9.91 -2.33 5.93
CA ILE A 186 11.18 -1.75 6.40
C ILE A 186 12.15 -2.86 6.81
N ARG A 187 11.69 -3.85 7.59
CA ARG A 187 12.55 -4.99 7.97
C ARG A 187 13.06 -5.76 6.76
N LYS A 188 12.19 -6.00 5.78
CA LYS A 188 12.58 -6.69 4.54
C LYS A 188 13.62 -5.89 3.75
N VAL A 189 13.40 -4.58 3.60
CA VAL A 189 14.33 -3.67 2.91
C VAL A 189 15.67 -3.60 3.62
N ILE A 190 15.69 -3.52 4.96
CA ILE A 190 16.93 -3.55 5.76
C ILE A 190 17.73 -4.82 5.46
N LYS A 191 17.08 -5.99 5.49
CA LYS A 191 17.73 -7.26 5.20
C LYS A 191 18.29 -7.31 3.77
N GLU A 192 17.51 -6.88 2.77
CA GLU A 192 17.98 -6.84 1.38
C GLU A 192 19.14 -5.85 1.18
N MET A 193 19.18 -4.75 1.94
CA MET A 193 20.27 -3.80 1.94
C MET A 193 21.55 -4.38 2.56
N GLU A 194 21.44 -5.11 3.68
CA GLU A 194 22.56 -5.82 4.29
C GLU A 194 23.16 -6.88 3.35
N GLU A 195 22.31 -7.61 2.62
CA GLU A 195 22.75 -8.56 1.61
C GLU A 195 23.47 -7.87 0.45
N ALA A 196 22.97 -6.72 -0.01
CA ALA A 196 23.62 -5.94 -1.06
C ALA A 196 24.99 -5.37 -0.61
N GLU A 197 25.09 -4.86 0.62
CA GLU A 197 26.35 -4.41 1.22
C GLU A 197 27.37 -5.53 1.36
N ALA A 198 26.94 -6.73 1.74
CA ALA A 198 27.80 -7.90 1.83
C ALA A 198 28.35 -8.32 0.46
N ILE A 199 27.51 -8.32 -0.58
CA ILE A 199 27.93 -8.60 -1.96
C ILE A 199 28.91 -7.53 -2.45
N ALA A 200 28.62 -6.25 -2.25
CA ALA A 200 29.50 -5.14 -2.64
C ALA A 200 30.88 -5.26 -1.99
N SER A 201 30.91 -5.53 -0.68
CA SER A 201 32.14 -5.68 0.09
C SER A 201 32.94 -6.91 -0.34
N SER A 202 32.28 -8.02 -0.66
CA SER A 202 32.92 -9.23 -1.19
C SER A 202 33.55 -8.97 -2.55
N LEU A 203 32.82 -8.30 -3.46
CA LEU A 203 33.32 -7.93 -4.78
C LEU A 203 34.54 -7.02 -4.71
N GLU A 204 34.50 -6.01 -3.86
CA GLU A 204 35.61 -5.08 -3.67
C GLU A 204 36.89 -5.81 -3.22
N LYS A 205 36.77 -6.69 -2.22
CA LYS A 205 37.89 -7.54 -1.77
C LYS A 205 38.41 -8.46 -2.87
N ARG A 206 37.53 -9.12 -3.62
CA ARG A 206 37.95 -10.04 -4.68
C ARG A 206 38.67 -9.31 -5.82
N LEU A 207 38.26 -8.08 -6.15
CA LEU A 207 38.96 -7.23 -7.13
C LEU A 207 40.35 -6.81 -6.65
N GLU A 208 40.49 -6.45 -5.36
CA GLU A 208 41.79 -6.10 -4.77
C GLU A 208 42.78 -7.27 -4.81
N HIS A 209 42.29 -8.50 -4.62
CA HIS A 209 43.10 -9.71 -4.69
C HIS A 209 43.26 -10.30 -6.10
N ARG A 210 42.81 -9.60 -7.16
CA ARG A 210 42.82 -10.07 -8.57
C ARG A 210 42.15 -11.45 -8.78
N GLY A 211 41.21 -11.82 -7.92
CA GLY A 211 40.63 -13.16 -7.86
C GLY A 211 39.34 -13.35 -8.67
N VAL A 212 38.95 -12.40 -9.52
CA VAL A 212 37.69 -12.46 -10.28
C VAL A 212 37.96 -12.30 -11.76
N GLY A 213 37.39 -13.19 -12.57
CA GLY A 213 37.37 -13.01 -14.01
C GLY A 213 36.58 -11.74 -14.37
N LEU A 214 37.08 -10.96 -15.33
CA LEU A 214 36.46 -9.69 -15.75
C LEU A 214 34.97 -9.84 -16.12
N SER A 215 34.60 -10.97 -16.74
CA SER A 215 33.20 -11.24 -17.12
C SER A 215 32.29 -11.49 -15.90
N GLU A 216 32.77 -12.21 -14.89
CA GLU A 216 32.02 -12.48 -13.65
C GLU A 216 31.81 -11.18 -12.86
N SER A 217 32.83 -10.32 -12.79
CA SER A 217 32.73 -9.04 -12.08
C SER A 217 31.75 -8.07 -12.76
N VAL A 218 31.69 -8.03 -14.09
CA VAL A 218 30.69 -7.24 -14.84
C VAL A 218 29.27 -7.69 -14.51
N GLN A 219 29.00 -9.00 -14.53
CA GLN A 219 27.66 -9.52 -14.23
C GLN A 219 27.24 -9.22 -12.79
N LEU A 220 28.14 -9.42 -11.82
CA LEU A 220 27.85 -9.18 -10.41
C LEU A 220 27.62 -7.68 -10.12
N VAL A 221 28.40 -6.79 -10.74
CA VAL A 221 28.20 -5.33 -10.62
C VAL A 221 26.86 -4.91 -11.23
N GLY A 222 26.49 -5.46 -12.39
CA GLY A 222 25.19 -5.20 -13.02
C GLY A 222 24.02 -5.63 -12.14
N SER A 223 24.05 -6.87 -11.64
CA SER A 223 23.02 -7.38 -10.74
C SER A 223 22.88 -6.56 -9.45
N LEU A 224 24.02 -6.12 -8.89
CA LEU A 224 24.02 -5.31 -7.69
C LEU A 224 23.42 -3.91 -7.95
N ARG A 225 23.66 -3.32 -9.12
CA ARG A 225 23.07 -2.04 -9.53
C ARG A 225 21.54 -2.14 -9.63
N ASP A 226 21.04 -3.16 -10.32
CA ASP A 226 19.60 -3.41 -10.45
C ASP A 226 18.94 -3.58 -9.07
N ARG A 227 19.62 -4.31 -8.17
CA ARG A 227 19.14 -4.52 -6.80
C ARG A 227 19.08 -3.22 -6.01
N ILE A 228 20.07 -2.34 -6.14
CA ILE A 228 20.07 -1.02 -5.49
C ILE A 228 18.96 -0.12 -6.04
N ASP A 229 18.73 -0.12 -7.34
CA ASP A 229 17.68 0.70 -7.93
C ASP A 229 16.28 0.22 -7.51
N ASN A 230 16.10 -1.09 -7.35
CA ASN A 230 14.88 -1.65 -6.74
C ASN A 230 14.74 -1.26 -5.27
N LEU A 231 15.81 -1.31 -4.47
CA LEU A 231 15.79 -0.86 -3.08
C LEU A 231 15.44 0.63 -2.98
N HIS A 232 15.98 1.46 -3.87
CA HIS A 232 15.70 2.89 -3.92
C HIS A 232 14.23 3.19 -4.15
N ARG A 233 13.65 2.61 -5.22
CA ARG A 233 12.21 2.75 -5.53
C ARG A 233 11.34 2.25 -4.39
N THR A 234 11.73 1.15 -3.76
CA THR A 234 10.99 0.60 -2.62
C THR A 234 11.01 1.56 -1.45
N ILE A 235 12.17 2.13 -1.10
CA ILE A 235 12.34 3.10 -0.02
C ILE A 235 11.55 4.39 -0.28
N GLU A 236 11.53 4.88 -1.52
CA GLU A 236 10.75 6.06 -1.91
C GLU A 236 9.24 5.83 -1.82
N GLY A 237 8.79 4.61 -2.15
CA GLY A 237 7.39 4.22 -2.02
C GLY A 237 6.92 3.98 -0.58
N LEU A 238 7.82 3.95 0.42
CA LEU A 238 7.45 3.72 1.81
C LEU A 238 6.77 4.96 2.40
N THR A 239 5.45 4.87 2.61
CA THR A 239 4.74 5.80 3.48
C THR A 239 4.96 5.37 4.93
N VAL A 240 5.77 6.11 5.68
CA VAL A 240 6.13 5.77 7.08
C VAL A 240 5.48 6.70 8.08
N LYS A 241 5.19 6.15 9.27
CA LYS A 241 4.86 6.98 10.44
C LYS A 241 6.09 7.82 10.83
N LYS A 242 5.86 9.01 11.40
CA LYS A 242 6.91 9.89 11.95
C LYS A 242 7.92 9.18 12.86
N THR A 243 7.47 8.18 13.63
CA THR A 243 8.33 7.39 14.53
C THR A 243 9.40 6.56 13.81
N SER A 244 9.20 6.29 12.52
CA SER A 244 10.06 5.45 11.68
C SER A 244 10.80 6.26 10.61
N GLU A 245 10.61 7.58 10.58
CA GLU A 245 11.22 8.51 9.62
C GLU A 245 12.75 8.44 9.68
N GLY A 246 13.34 8.48 10.88
CA GLY A 246 14.79 8.36 11.06
C GLY A 246 15.38 7.03 10.57
N THR A 247 14.59 5.95 10.57
CA THR A 247 15.04 4.66 9.99
C THR A 247 15.09 4.74 8.47
N VAL A 248 14.08 5.37 7.84
CA VAL A 248 14.06 5.57 6.39
C VAL A 248 15.17 6.51 5.94
N ASP A 249 15.46 7.57 6.69
CA ASP A 249 16.58 8.46 6.41
C ASP A 249 17.93 7.75 6.50
N ASN A 250 18.10 6.89 7.50
CA ASN A 250 19.29 6.03 7.60
C ASN A 250 19.42 5.09 6.40
N MET A 251 18.32 4.45 5.97
CA MET A 251 18.31 3.61 4.76
C MET A 251 18.67 4.40 3.50
N LYS A 252 18.14 5.61 3.32
CA LYS A 252 18.51 6.51 2.21
C LYS A 252 19.99 6.89 2.25
N LEU A 253 20.55 7.12 3.43
CA LEU A 253 21.98 7.39 3.60
C LEU A 253 22.83 6.17 3.22
N ARG A 254 22.51 4.98 3.73
CA ARG A 254 23.18 3.72 3.38
C ARG A 254 23.13 3.44 1.89
N LEU A 255 21.98 3.66 1.25
CA LEU A 255 21.81 3.47 -0.19
C LEU A 255 22.70 4.43 -1.01
N ARG A 256 22.88 5.68 -0.55
CA ARG A 256 23.83 6.63 -1.15
C ARG A 256 25.28 6.14 -1.01
N GLU A 257 25.67 5.63 0.14
CA GLU A 257 27.02 5.08 0.34
C GLU A 257 27.26 3.82 -0.50
N LEU A 258 26.27 2.93 -0.60
CA LEU A 258 26.36 1.74 -1.42
C LEU A 258 26.48 2.08 -2.93
N ARG A 259 25.75 3.09 -3.41
CA ARG A 259 25.92 3.63 -4.77
C ARG A 259 27.33 4.16 -5.03
N LYS A 260 27.92 4.87 -4.05
CA LYS A 260 29.32 5.33 -4.15
C LYS A 260 30.29 4.15 -4.19
N GLN A 261 30.06 3.13 -3.38
CA GLN A 261 30.88 1.91 -3.36
C GLN A 261 30.84 1.20 -4.71
N ILE A 262 29.67 1.01 -5.32
CA ILE A 262 29.57 0.43 -6.67
C ILE A 262 30.35 1.24 -7.69
N LYS A 263 30.24 2.58 -7.68
CA LYS A 263 31.01 3.43 -8.60
C LYS A 263 32.51 3.21 -8.45
N ARG A 264 33.02 3.06 -7.22
CA ARG A 264 34.44 2.74 -6.98
C ARG A 264 34.81 1.35 -7.50
N ILE A 265 33.95 0.35 -7.29
CA ILE A 265 34.14 -1.02 -7.80
C ILE A 265 34.19 -1.02 -9.33
N ASP A 266 33.29 -0.30 -9.99
CA ASP A 266 33.21 -0.19 -11.45
C ASP A 266 34.46 0.51 -12.03
N GLN A 267 34.93 1.58 -11.37
CA GLN A 267 36.17 2.27 -11.73
C GLN A 267 37.40 1.37 -11.57
N LYS A 268 37.57 0.70 -10.42
CA LYS A 268 38.64 -0.28 -10.20
C LYS A 268 38.60 -1.36 -11.29
N ARG A 269 37.41 -1.88 -11.61
CA ARG A 269 37.24 -2.89 -12.68
C ARG A 269 37.77 -2.39 -14.03
N THR A 270 37.48 -1.14 -14.40
CA THR A 270 37.98 -0.56 -15.66
C THR A 270 39.48 -0.30 -15.67
N GLU A 271 40.13 -0.17 -14.51
CA GLU A 271 41.58 -0.01 -14.42
C GLU A 271 42.33 -1.36 -14.52
N PHE A 272 41.67 -2.47 -14.19
CA PHE A 272 42.26 -3.83 -14.21
C PHE A 272 41.98 -4.64 -15.48
N GLY A 273 41.04 -4.22 -16.33
CA GLY A 273 40.68 -4.87 -17.60
C GLY A 273 41.19 -4.10 -18.79
#